data_AF-A0AAV0W377-F1
#
_entry.id   AF-A0AAV0W377-F1
#
_cell.length_a   1.000
_cell.length_b   1.000
_cell.length_c   1.000
_cell.angle_alpha   90.00
_cell.angle_beta   90.00
_cell.angle_gamma   90.00
#
_symmetry.space_group_name_H-M   'P 1'
#
loop_
_entity.id
_entity.type
_entity.pdbx_description
1 polymer ?
#
loop_
_entity_poly.entity_id
_entity_poly.type
_entity_poly.pdbx_seq_one_letter_code
_entity_poly.pdbx_strand_id
1 'polypeptide(L)'
;MIKNVIDNILIGLRQRFKSMENIAQDFSFLDPTIIYSWPMENLKRAGIDLCNKYENDLNKIEFISELESFKEHVYNIDDDLKRETFFEMLNFIYKNKLQDAYPNKSVAYQIYLTMPVTSASCERSFSKFKLIKTYLRSTTEQARLNNLSILSIENKIARQINYEDIINDFAAKKARKVNF
;
A
#
# COMPACT_ATOMS: atom_id res chain seq x y z
N MET A 1 28.74 -26.43 2.02
CA MET A 1 28.15 -25.62 3.11
C MET A 1 27.58 -24.29 2.59
N ILE A 2 28.34 -23.47 1.86
CA ILE A 2 27.89 -22.16 1.35
C ILE A 2 26.71 -22.26 0.35
N LYS A 3 26.72 -23.24 -0.56
CA LYS A 3 25.59 -23.48 -1.50
C LYS A 3 24.26 -23.71 -0.79
N ASN A 4 24.21 -24.63 0.18
CA ASN A 4 22.99 -24.89 0.95
C ASN A 4 22.47 -23.67 1.73
N VAL A 5 23.36 -22.77 2.17
CA VAL A 5 22.95 -21.53 2.85
C VAL A 5 22.29 -20.56 1.86
N ILE A 6 22.88 -20.39 0.67
CA ILE A 6 22.32 -19.55 -0.39
C ILE A 6 20.98 -20.11 -0.87
N ASP A 7 20.88 -21.42 -1.06
CA ASP A 7 19.65 -22.09 -1.49
C ASP A 7 18.52 -21.92 -0.47
N ASN A 8 18.83 -22.06 0.82
CA ASN A 8 17.86 -21.82 1.89
C ASN A 8 17.40 -20.36 1.95
N ILE A 9 18.30 -19.40 1.73
CA ILE A 9 17.95 -17.97 1.65
C ILE A 9 17.04 -17.73 0.44
N LEU A 10 17.35 -18.30 -0.72
CA LEU A 10 16.53 -18.18 -1.92
C LEU A 10 15.15 -18.78 -1.74
N ILE A 11 15.05 -19.97 -1.13
CA ILE A 11 13.78 -20.62 -0.83
C ILE A 11 12.96 -19.78 0.16
N GLY A 12 13.59 -19.28 1.23
CA GLY A 12 12.94 -18.43 2.22
C GLY A 12 12.42 -17.12 1.62
N LEU A 13 13.20 -16.47 0.75
CA LEU A 13 12.78 -15.28 0.03
C LEU A 13 11.59 -15.58 -0.90
N ARG A 14 11.65 -16.65 -1.70
CA ARG A 14 10.54 -17.04 -2.57
C ARG A 14 9.27 -17.32 -1.79
N GLN A 15 9.36 -18.12 -0.72
CA GLN A 15 8.20 -18.42 0.12
C GLN A 15 7.60 -17.17 0.75
N ARG A 16 8.46 -16.26 1.23
CA ARG A 16 8.04 -15.02 1.87
C ARG A 16 7.33 -14.06 0.90
N PHE A 17 7.80 -13.96 -0.33
CA PHE A 17 7.22 -13.05 -1.34
C PHE A 17 6.16 -13.70 -2.24
N LYS A 18 5.91 -15.01 -2.12
CA LYS A 18 4.94 -15.75 -2.94
C LYS A 18 3.54 -15.13 -2.93
N SER A 19 3.05 -14.72 -1.76
CA SER A 19 1.72 -14.09 -1.66
C SER A 19 1.66 -12.77 -2.43
N MET A 20 2.75 -12.01 -2.42
CA MET A 20 2.85 -10.74 -3.13
C MET A 20 2.99 -10.95 -4.64
N GLU A 21 3.68 -12.01 -5.07
CA GLU A 21 3.75 -12.43 -6.46
C GLU A 21 2.37 -12.81 -7.00
N ASN A 22 1.58 -13.58 -6.24
CA ASN A 22 0.20 -13.91 -6.61
C ASN A 22 -0.65 -12.65 -6.78
N ILE A 23 -0.54 -11.70 -5.83
CA ILE A 23 -1.27 -10.44 -5.93
C ILE A 23 -0.80 -9.61 -7.13
N ALA A 24 0.50 -9.56 -7.38
CA ALA A 24 1.02 -8.87 -8.57
C ALA A 24 0.50 -9.47 -9.87
N GLN A 25 0.31 -10.80 -9.92
CA GLN A 25 -0.32 -11.48 -11.04
C GLN A 25 -1.80 -11.09 -11.19
N ASP A 26 -2.55 -11.03 -10.09
CA ASP A 26 -3.98 -10.67 -10.11
C ASP A 26 -4.22 -9.27 -10.70
N PHE A 27 -3.31 -8.32 -10.44
CA PHE A 27 -3.43 -6.93 -10.94
C PHE A 27 -2.63 -6.68 -12.22
N SER A 28 -1.84 -7.65 -12.70
CA SER A 28 -0.95 -7.49 -13.86
C SER A 28 -1.71 -7.05 -15.13
N PHE A 29 -2.96 -7.49 -15.30
CA PHE A 29 -3.77 -7.11 -16.46
C PHE A 29 -4.08 -5.61 -16.54
N LEU A 30 -3.91 -4.86 -15.45
CA LEU A 30 -4.09 -3.40 -15.39
C LEU A 30 -2.85 -2.62 -15.81
N ASP A 31 -1.74 -3.30 -16.10
CA ASP A 31 -0.55 -2.70 -16.71
C ASP A 31 -0.92 -2.12 -18.08
N PRO A 32 -0.55 -0.86 -18.39
CA PRO A 32 -0.90 -0.24 -19.66
C PRO A 32 -0.48 -1.04 -20.90
N THR A 33 0.70 -1.67 -20.83
CA THR A 33 1.21 -2.52 -21.92
C THR A 33 0.31 -3.74 -22.15
N ILE A 34 -0.22 -4.31 -21.07
CA ILE A 34 -1.10 -5.48 -21.09
C ILE A 34 -2.50 -5.08 -21.54
N ILE A 35 -3.07 -4.00 -21.02
CA ILE A 35 -4.39 -3.50 -21.45
C ILE A 35 -4.39 -3.26 -22.97
N TYR A 36 -3.33 -2.66 -23.51
CA TYR A 36 -3.23 -2.43 -24.94
C TYR A 36 -3.14 -3.74 -25.74
N SER A 37 -2.24 -4.64 -25.35
CA SER A 37 -1.92 -5.86 -26.10
C SER A 37 -2.96 -6.97 -25.99
N TRP A 38 -3.61 -7.13 -24.84
CA TRP A 38 -4.51 -8.27 -24.60
C TRP A 38 -5.87 -8.13 -25.27
N PRO A 39 -6.45 -9.22 -25.81
CA PRO A 39 -7.84 -9.21 -26.27
C PRO A 39 -8.83 -8.79 -25.18
N MET A 40 -9.91 -8.11 -25.57
CA MET A 40 -10.91 -7.62 -24.62
C MET A 40 -11.52 -8.75 -23.77
N GLU A 41 -11.73 -9.93 -24.35
CA GLU A 41 -12.27 -11.09 -23.65
C GLU A 41 -11.40 -11.52 -22.46
N ASN A 42 -10.07 -11.46 -22.61
CA ASN A 42 -9.13 -11.81 -21.55
C ASN A 42 -9.13 -10.75 -20.44
N LEU A 43 -9.19 -9.47 -20.81
CA LEU A 43 -9.29 -8.36 -19.85
C LEU A 43 -10.58 -8.45 -19.05
N LYS A 44 -11.70 -8.77 -19.71
CA LYS A 44 -12.98 -8.98 -19.04
C LYS A 44 -12.91 -10.13 -18.05
N ARG A 45 -12.34 -11.27 -18.44
CA ARG A 45 -12.20 -12.42 -17.55
C ARG A 45 -11.38 -12.07 -16.30
N ALA A 46 -10.19 -11.49 -16.49
CA ALA A 46 -9.33 -11.06 -15.40
C ALA A 46 -9.99 -10.01 -14.50
N GLY A 47 -10.73 -9.06 -15.10
CA GLY A 47 -11.47 -8.05 -14.36
C GLY A 47 -12.60 -8.64 -13.52
N ILE A 48 -13.32 -9.63 -14.05
CA ILE A 48 -14.35 -10.38 -13.31
C ILE A 48 -13.72 -11.12 -12.12
N ASP A 49 -12.59 -11.80 -12.35
CA ASP A 49 -11.89 -12.53 -11.30
C ASP A 49 -11.41 -11.58 -10.18
N LEU A 50 -10.94 -10.39 -10.54
CA LEU A 50 -10.56 -9.34 -9.59
C LEU A 50 -11.78 -8.83 -8.79
N CYS A 51 -12.90 -8.54 -9.46
CA CYS A 51 -14.12 -8.11 -8.79
C CYS A 51 -14.66 -9.17 -7.81
N ASN A 52 -14.59 -10.46 -8.16
CA ASN A 52 -14.99 -11.54 -7.26
C ASN A 52 -14.06 -11.63 -6.02
N LYS A 53 -12.82 -11.16 -6.12
CA LYS A 53 -11.88 -11.12 -4.98
C LYS A 53 -12.09 -9.88 -4.10
N TYR A 54 -12.54 -8.78 -4.70
CA TYR A 54 -12.74 -7.48 -4.06
C TYR A 54 -14.21 -7.01 -4.20
N GLU A 55 -15.16 -7.90 -3.87
CA GLU A 55 -16.60 -7.68 -4.10
C GLU A 55 -17.17 -6.45 -3.37
N ASN A 56 -16.53 -6.05 -2.26
CA ASN A 56 -16.93 -4.88 -1.47
C ASN A 56 -16.35 -3.57 -2.02
N ASP A 57 -15.28 -3.64 -2.82
CA ASP A 57 -14.53 -2.47 -3.27
C ASP A 57 -14.77 -2.17 -4.77
N LEU A 58 -15.16 -3.18 -5.56
CA LEU A 58 -15.28 -3.08 -7.01
C LEU A 58 -16.66 -3.54 -7.51
N ASN A 59 -17.33 -2.69 -8.28
CA ASN A 59 -18.55 -3.05 -9.00
C ASN A 59 -18.22 -3.75 -10.32
N LYS A 60 -18.59 -5.02 -10.43
CA LYS A 60 -18.30 -5.86 -11.61
C LYS A 60 -18.82 -5.31 -12.93
N ILE A 61 -20.02 -4.75 -12.97
CA ILE A 61 -20.64 -4.28 -14.22
C ILE A 61 -19.94 -3.00 -14.69
N GLU A 62 -19.77 -2.06 -13.75
CA GLU A 62 -19.13 -0.77 -14.04
C GLU A 62 -17.65 -0.96 -14.39
N PHE A 63 -16.92 -1.78 -13.65
CA PHE A 63 -15.49 -2.01 -13.89
C PHE A 63 -15.22 -2.60 -15.29
N ILE A 64 -16.08 -3.50 -15.77
CA ILE A 64 -15.94 -4.08 -17.11
C ILE A 64 -16.20 -3.02 -18.20
N SER A 65 -17.24 -2.20 -18.04
CA SER A 65 -17.53 -1.08 -18.93
C SER A 65 -16.38 -0.05 -18.93
N GLU A 66 -15.83 0.25 -17.76
CA GLU A 66 -14.66 1.12 -17.61
C GLU A 66 -13.43 0.56 -18.34
N LEU A 67 -13.15 -0.75 -18.25
CA LEU A 67 -12.03 -1.37 -18.96
C LEU A 67 -12.17 -1.26 -20.49
N GLU A 68 -13.38 -1.45 -21.01
CA GLU A 68 -13.67 -1.30 -22.42
C GLU A 68 -13.45 0.14 -22.90
N SER A 69 -14.14 1.07 -22.26
CA SER A 69 -14.05 2.51 -22.54
C SER A 69 -12.60 3.01 -22.43
N PHE A 70 -11.88 2.59 -21.39
CA PHE A 70 -10.50 3.01 -21.17
C PHE A 70 -9.59 2.53 -22.30
N LYS A 71 -9.71 1.26 -22.71
CA LYS A 71 -8.88 0.72 -23.79
C LYS A 71 -9.18 1.40 -25.12
N GLU A 72 -10.44 1.67 -25.42
CA GLU A 72 -10.86 2.27 -26.69
C GLU A 72 -10.60 3.77 -26.76
N HIS A 73 -10.70 4.50 -25.66
CA HIS A 73 -10.60 5.96 -25.69
C HIS A 73 -9.24 6.48 -25.25
N VAL A 74 -8.62 5.91 -24.20
CA VAL A 74 -7.43 6.53 -23.61
C VAL A 74 -6.17 6.31 -24.45
N TYR A 75 -6.00 5.13 -25.06
CA TYR A 75 -4.86 4.88 -25.96
C TYR A 75 -4.98 5.54 -27.34
N ASN A 76 -6.17 6.03 -27.68
CA ASN A 76 -6.36 6.83 -28.88
C ASN A 76 -6.04 8.31 -28.63
N ILE A 77 -6.02 8.75 -27.37
CA ILE A 77 -5.74 10.14 -26.99
C ILE A 77 -4.24 10.38 -26.85
N ASP A 78 -3.51 9.43 -26.27
CA ASP A 78 -2.07 9.58 -26.02
C ASP A 78 -1.38 8.19 -26.09
N ASP A 79 -0.52 8.03 -27.10
CA ASP A 79 0.19 6.79 -27.39
C ASP A 79 1.29 6.50 -26.36
N ASP A 80 1.79 7.53 -25.68
CA ASP A 80 2.87 7.43 -24.69
C ASP A 80 2.39 6.73 -23.41
N LEU A 81 1.09 6.81 -23.09
CA LEU A 81 0.46 6.14 -21.95
C LEU A 81 0.62 4.61 -21.97
N LYS A 82 0.91 4.01 -23.13
CA LYS A 82 1.11 2.56 -23.26
C LYS A 82 2.32 2.03 -22.49
N ARG A 83 3.25 2.90 -22.10
CA ARG A 83 4.52 2.53 -21.45
C ARG A 83 4.67 3.06 -20.03
N GLU A 84 3.64 3.73 -19.53
CA GLU A 84 3.63 4.35 -18.21
C GLU A 84 3.42 3.31 -17.10
N THR A 85 3.79 3.66 -15.87
CA THR A 85 3.62 2.83 -14.69
C THR A 85 2.21 2.94 -14.09
N PHE A 86 1.83 1.99 -13.23
CA PHE A 86 0.58 2.03 -12.45
C PHE A 86 0.38 3.37 -11.71
N PHE A 87 1.47 3.96 -11.20
CA PHE A 87 1.45 5.23 -10.50
C PHE A 87 1.20 6.42 -11.45
N GLU A 88 1.84 6.43 -12.61
CA GLU A 88 1.63 7.45 -13.63
C GLU A 88 0.21 7.39 -14.20
N MET A 89 -0.32 6.19 -14.41
CA MET A 89 -1.71 5.98 -14.82
C MET A 89 -2.71 6.53 -13.82
N LEU A 90 -2.50 6.25 -12.53
CA LEU A 90 -3.35 6.82 -11.48
C LEU A 90 -3.24 8.35 -11.51
N ASN A 91 -2.03 8.90 -11.57
CA ASN A 91 -1.85 10.36 -11.66
C ASN A 91 -2.49 10.97 -12.90
N PHE A 92 -2.50 10.28 -14.04
CA PHE A 92 -3.17 10.72 -15.25
C PHE A 92 -4.68 10.84 -15.04
N ILE A 93 -5.31 9.83 -14.44
CA ILE A 93 -6.75 9.85 -14.12
C ILE A 93 -7.04 11.04 -13.19
N TYR A 94 -6.18 11.28 -12.19
CA TYR A 94 -6.39 12.37 -11.25
C TYR A 94 -6.18 13.76 -11.85
N LYS A 95 -5.12 13.95 -12.64
CA LYS A 95 -4.81 15.22 -13.29
C LYS A 95 -5.89 15.64 -14.28
N ASN A 96 -6.44 14.68 -15.01
CA ASN A 96 -7.49 14.93 -16.03
C ASN A 96 -8.91 14.92 -15.46
N LYS A 97 -9.07 14.80 -14.14
CA LYS A 97 -10.37 14.74 -13.45
C LYS A 97 -11.29 13.62 -13.96
N LEU A 98 -10.70 12.47 -14.26
CA LEU A 98 -11.41 11.31 -14.81
C LEU A 98 -11.86 10.33 -13.71
N GLN A 99 -11.81 10.71 -12.43
CA GLN A 99 -12.20 9.82 -11.32
C GLN A 99 -13.68 9.44 -11.37
N ASP A 100 -14.54 10.37 -11.80
CA ASP A 100 -15.98 10.11 -11.92
C ASP A 100 -16.29 9.19 -13.11
N ALA A 101 -15.43 9.19 -14.13
CA ALA A 101 -15.57 8.34 -15.32
C ALA A 101 -14.98 6.94 -15.11
N TYR A 102 -13.92 6.82 -14.29
CA TYR A 102 -13.26 5.55 -14.00
C TYR A 102 -13.04 5.32 -12.49
N PRO A 103 -14.12 5.29 -11.69
CA PRO A 103 -14.02 5.14 -10.24
C PRO A 103 -13.46 3.77 -9.84
N ASN A 104 -13.94 2.67 -10.45
CA ASN A 104 -13.52 1.32 -10.09
C ASN A 104 -12.06 1.06 -10.48
N LYS A 105 -11.62 1.57 -11.64
CA LYS A 105 -10.22 1.50 -12.08
C LYS A 105 -9.30 2.30 -11.15
N SER A 106 -9.74 3.48 -10.69
CA SER A 106 -9.00 4.29 -9.72
C SER A 106 -8.82 3.56 -8.39
N VAL A 107 -9.87 2.91 -7.90
CA VAL A 107 -9.83 2.09 -6.68
C VAL A 107 -8.90 0.89 -6.88
N ALA A 108 -8.99 0.17 -8.00
CA ALA A 108 -8.11 -0.96 -8.29
C ALA A 108 -6.63 -0.56 -8.31
N TYR A 109 -6.29 0.59 -8.94
CA TYR A 109 -4.93 1.13 -8.91
C TYR A 109 -4.48 1.52 -7.51
N GLN A 110 -5.34 2.13 -6.70
CA GLN A 110 -5.03 2.46 -5.30
C GLN A 110 -4.78 1.20 -4.47
N ILE A 111 -5.61 0.16 -4.61
CA ILE A 111 -5.43 -1.12 -3.92
C ILE A 111 -4.05 -1.70 -4.25
N TYR A 112 -3.69 -1.74 -5.54
CA TYR A 112 -2.40 -2.24 -5.97
C TYR A 112 -1.22 -1.42 -5.44
N LEU A 113 -1.28 -0.09 -5.52
CA LEU A 113 -0.19 0.80 -5.11
C LEU A 113 -0.02 0.92 -3.59
N THR A 114 -1.09 0.68 -2.83
CA THR A 114 -1.06 0.70 -1.35
C THR A 114 -0.66 -0.62 -0.74
N MET A 115 -0.66 -1.71 -1.51
CA MET A 115 -0.12 -2.97 -1.03
C MET A 115 1.35 -2.82 -0.67
N PRO A 116 1.80 -3.40 0.45
CA PRO A 116 3.16 -3.25 0.91
C PRO A 116 4.10 -4.01 -0.03
N VAL A 117 4.56 -3.33 -1.09
CA VAL A 117 5.55 -3.86 -2.02
C VAL A 117 6.89 -4.12 -1.30
N THR A 118 7.10 -3.49 -0.14
CA THR A 118 8.31 -3.65 0.67
C THR A 118 7.96 -4.03 2.12
N SER A 119 7.96 -5.34 2.41
CA SER A 119 7.95 -5.85 3.79
C SER A 119 9.09 -5.29 4.65
N ALA A 120 10.14 -4.72 4.05
CA ALA A 120 11.26 -4.09 4.73
C ALA A 120 10.86 -2.93 5.66
N SER A 121 9.86 -2.12 5.31
CA SER A 121 9.41 -1.02 6.18
C SER A 121 8.69 -1.56 7.41
N CYS A 122 7.77 -2.51 7.24
CA CYS A 122 7.13 -3.21 8.36
C CYS A 122 8.15 -3.94 9.22
N GLU A 123 9.13 -4.63 8.64
CA GLU A 123 10.18 -5.32 9.38
C GLU A 123 11.08 -4.37 10.15
N ARG A 124 11.44 -3.22 9.57
CA ARG A 124 12.18 -2.18 10.28
C ARG A 124 11.38 -1.69 11.49
N SER A 125 10.08 -1.48 11.33
CA SER A 125 9.17 -1.10 12.42
C SER A 125 9.06 -2.18 13.50
N PHE A 126 8.89 -3.45 13.13
CA PHE A 126 8.88 -4.58 14.07
C PHE A 126 10.24 -4.79 14.76
N SER A 127 11.34 -4.51 14.07
CA SER A 127 12.69 -4.55 14.67
C SER A 127 12.83 -3.48 15.76
N LYS A 128 12.36 -2.25 15.51
CA LYS A 128 12.28 -1.19 16.53
C LYS A 128 11.39 -1.57 17.70
N PHE A 129 10.21 -2.13 17.43
CA PHE A 129 9.28 -2.63 18.44
C PHE A 129 9.93 -3.72 19.33
N LYS A 130 10.61 -4.69 18.69
CA LYS A 130 11.34 -5.75 19.38
C LYS A 130 12.46 -5.17 20.24
N LEU A 131 13.23 -4.23 19.73
CA LEU A 131 14.28 -3.54 20.49
C LEU A 131 13.71 -2.85 21.74
N ILE A 132 12.58 -2.12 21.62
CA ILE A 132 11.94 -1.47 22.77
C ILE A 132 11.55 -2.50 23.84
N LYS A 133 10.87 -3.60 23.45
CA LYS A 133 10.49 -4.67 24.38
C LYS A 133 11.70 -5.35 25.02
N THR A 134 12.70 -5.71 24.23
CA THR A 134 13.86 -6.50 24.69
C THR A 134 14.80 -5.64 25.54
N TYR A 135 15.07 -4.40 25.15
CA TYR A 135 15.95 -3.50 25.89
C TYR A 135 15.37 -3.17 27.27
N LEU A 136 14.08 -2.87 27.36
CA LEU A 136 13.43 -2.52 28.62
C LEU A 136 13.11 -3.74 29.49
N ARG A 137 13.12 -4.96 28.94
CA ARG A 137 12.66 -6.22 29.60
C ARG A 137 11.36 -6.03 30.41
N SER A 138 10.49 -5.12 29.96
CA SER A 138 9.40 -4.61 30.79
C SER A 138 8.08 -5.28 30.46
N THR A 139 7.33 -5.67 31.49
CA THR A 139 5.88 -5.84 31.39
C THR A 139 5.28 -4.45 31.21
N THR A 140 5.10 -4.04 29.96
CA THR A 140 4.51 -2.73 29.61
C THR A 140 3.15 -2.94 28.98
N GLU A 141 2.19 -2.12 29.40
CA GLU A 141 0.85 -2.10 28.82
C GLU A 141 0.89 -1.78 27.33
N GLN A 142 -0.03 -2.38 26.56
CA GLN A 142 -0.06 -2.26 25.10
C GLN A 142 -0.14 -0.80 24.64
N ALA A 143 -0.91 0.04 25.32
CA ALA A 143 -1.04 1.45 24.99
C ALA A 143 0.31 2.19 25.05
N ARG A 144 1.05 2.01 26.16
CA ARG A 144 2.37 2.65 26.32
C ARG A 144 3.38 2.12 25.31
N LEU A 145 3.37 0.82 25.05
CA LEU A 145 4.28 0.21 24.09
C LEU A 145 4.02 0.70 22.66
N ASN A 146 2.75 0.80 22.26
CA ASN A 146 2.38 1.30 20.94
C ASN A 146 2.87 2.74 20.75
N ASN A 147 2.61 3.61 21.74
CA ASN A 147 3.05 5.01 21.71
C ASN A 147 4.57 5.17 21.58
N LEU A 148 5.36 4.40 22.35
CA LEU A 148 6.82 4.41 22.24
C LEU A 148 7.32 3.87 20.90
N SER A 149 6.62 2.89 20.34
CA SER A 149 6.97 2.31 19.06
C SER A 149 6.72 3.28 17.92
N ILE A 150 5.59 4.00 17.94
CA ILE A 150 5.29 5.08 16.99
C ILE A 150 6.36 6.17 17.05
N LEU A 151 6.73 6.64 18.24
CA LEU A 151 7.80 7.64 18.41
C LEU A 151 9.16 7.17 17.85
N SER A 152 9.47 5.88 17.99
CA SER A 152 10.73 5.29 17.52
C SER A 152 10.74 5.04 16.01
N ILE A 153 9.61 4.64 15.42
CA ILE A 153 9.42 4.47 13.98
C ILE A 153 9.47 5.84 13.29
N GLU A 154 8.67 6.78 13.78
CA GLU A 154 8.55 8.15 13.25
C GLU A 154 9.53 9.12 13.89
N ASN A 155 10.72 8.65 14.28
CA ASN A 155 11.73 9.44 14.99
C ASN A 155 12.11 10.74 14.25
N LYS A 156 12.08 10.74 12.91
CA LYS A 156 12.33 11.95 12.13
C LYS A 156 11.31 13.06 12.42
N ILE A 157 10.04 12.70 12.47
CA ILE A 157 8.94 13.62 12.77
C ILE A 157 8.98 13.97 14.26
N ALA A 158 9.17 12.98 15.13
CA ALA A 158 9.23 13.19 16.58
C ALA A 158 10.31 14.20 17.00
N ARG A 159 11.45 14.24 16.30
CA ARG A 159 12.53 15.21 16.54
C ARG A 159 12.20 16.65 16.12
N GLN A 160 11.18 16.84 15.28
CA GLN A 160 10.72 18.16 14.86
C GLN A 160 9.71 18.77 15.85
N ILE A 161 9.23 17.98 16.80
CA ILE A 161 8.25 18.46 17.79
C ILE A 161 8.98 19.32 18.83
N ASN A 162 8.44 20.50 19.13
CA ASN A 162 8.96 21.38 20.16
C ASN A 162 8.69 20.82 21.55
N TYR A 163 9.75 20.50 22.29
CA TYR A 163 9.65 19.96 23.64
C TYR A 163 9.03 20.94 24.64
N GLU A 164 9.24 22.25 24.47
CA GLU A 164 8.70 23.26 25.38
C GLU A 164 7.17 23.28 25.34
N ASP A 165 6.58 23.16 24.15
CA ASP A 165 5.14 23.11 23.96
C ASP A 165 4.53 21.86 24.62
N ILE A 166 5.20 20.72 24.51
CA ILE A 166 4.79 19.47 25.16
C ILE A 166 4.82 19.62 26.69
N ILE A 167 5.90 20.21 27.23
CA ILE A 167 6.05 20.40 28.68
C ILE A 167 4.94 21.31 29.21
N ASN A 168 4.68 22.41 28.51
CA ASN A 168 3.63 23.37 28.87
C ASN A 168 2.23 22.73 28.83
N ASP A 169 1.90 21.98 27.77
CA ASP A 169 0.61 21.27 27.66
C ASP A 169 0.46 20.18 28.73
N PHE A 170 1.53 19.43 29.02
CA PHE A 170 1.51 18.43 30.09
C PHE A 170 1.32 19.06 31.47
N ALA A 171 2.00 20.18 31.75
CA ALA A 171 1.86 20.92 32.99
C ALA A 171 0.43 21.47 33.15
N ALA A 172 -0.14 22.07 32.10
CA ALA A 172 -1.51 22.59 32.10
C ALA A 172 -2.56 21.49 32.36
N LYS A 173 -2.38 20.30 31.77
CA LYS A 173 -3.27 19.14 32.00
C LYS A 173 -3.16 18.57 33.41
N LYS A 174 -1.97 18.58 34.01
CA LYS A 174 -1.74 18.09 35.38
C LYS A 174 -2.24 19.08 36.44
N ALA A 175 -2.10 20.39 36.19
CA ALA A 175 -2.60 21.44 37.06
C ALA A 175 -4.12 21.39 37.26
N ARG A 176 -4.90 20.99 36.25
CA ARG A 176 -6.37 20.83 36.37
C ARG A 176 -6.84 19.67 37.26
N LYS A 177 -5.95 18.79 37.72
CA LYS A 177 -6.32 17.67 38.62
C LYS A 177 -6.19 18.00 40.11
N VAL A 178 -5.78 19.22 40.48
CA VAL A 178 -5.72 19.64 41.88
C VAL A 178 -6.99 20.39 42.25
N ASN A 179 -8.03 19.65 42.63
CA ASN A 179 -9.11 20.21 43.45
C ASN A 179 -8.89 19.67 44.86
N PHE A 180 -8.53 20.56 45.77
CA PHE A 180 -8.53 20.32 47.22
C PHE A 180 -9.96 20.19 47.73
#